data_AF-A0A0T6UWH5-F1
#
_entry.id   AF-A0A0T6UWH5-F1
#
_cell.length_a   1.000
_cell.length_b   1.000
_cell.length_c   1.000
_cell.angle_alpha   90.00
_cell.angle_beta   90.00
_cell.angle_gamma   90.00
#
_symmetry.space_group_name_H-M   'P 1'
#
loop_
_entity.id
_entity.type
_entity.pdbx_description
1 polymer ?
#
loop_
_entity_poly.entity_id
_entity_poly.type
_entity_poly.pdbx_seq_one_letter_code
_entity_poly.pdbx_strand_id
1 'polypeptide(L)'
;MNQSLPIRQPCPPGACNCGREELLDNAQADHRILLLTRNEEKRMLERLENLESLEHLYRMQQRMEQQLGIRLSVEPGYNEVRSMRGIQVLIDEQPGLCRKTRQAIPTAIRRSLEKRPEIAYSLLNAHDLLRDT
;
A
#
# COMPACT_ATOMS: atom_id res chain seq x y z
N MET A 1 -6.14 11.25 -31.00
CA MET A 1 -5.62 9.89 -30.77
C MET A 1 -5.95 9.50 -29.33
N ASN A 2 -6.98 8.69 -29.10
CA ASN A 2 -7.28 8.15 -27.77
C ASN A 2 -6.25 7.08 -27.46
N GLN A 3 -5.13 7.47 -26.84
CA GLN A 3 -4.21 6.50 -26.24
C GLN A 3 -4.92 5.92 -25.01
N SER A 4 -5.52 4.74 -25.17
CA SER A 4 -6.02 3.96 -24.04
C SER A 4 -4.85 3.67 -23.10
N LEU A 5 -4.89 4.26 -21.90
CA LEU A 5 -3.89 4.02 -20.87
C LEU A 5 -3.75 2.51 -20.60
N PRO A 6 -2.53 1.97 -20.50
CA PRO A 6 -2.35 0.54 -20.27
C PRO A 6 -2.88 0.16 -18.88
N ILE A 7 -3.89 -0.71 -18.86
CA ILE A 7 -4.43 -1.28 -17.62
C ILE A 7 -3.74 -2.62 -17.31
N ARG A 8 -3.73 -3.00 -16.03
CA ARG A 8 -3.16 -4.26 -15.56
C ARG A 8 -3.83 -5.47 -16.21
N GLN A 9 -3.11 -6.58 -16.33
CA GLN A 9 -3.69 -7.83 -16.83
C GLN A 9 -4.68 -8.43 -15.81
N PRO A 10 -5.67 -9.22 -16.28
CA PRO A 10 -6.57 -9.95 -15.39
C PRO A 10 -5.79 -10.89 -14.47
N CYS A 11 -6.40 -11.21 -13.33
CA CYS A 11 -5.82 -12.17 -12.41
C CYS A 11 -5.92 -13.58 -13.00
N PRO A 12 -4.94 -14.48 -12.75
CA PRO A 12 -5.07 -15.88 -13.14
C PRO A 12 -6.34 -16.52 -12.51
N PRO A 13 -6.99 -17.46 -13.19
CA PRO A 13 -8.20 -18.11 -12.69
C PRO A 13 -7.93 -18.78 -11.32
N GLY A 14 -8.80 -18.52 -10.34
CA GLY A 14 -8.67 -19.03 -8.97
C GLY A 14 -7.61 -18.35 -8.10
N ALA A 15 -6.80 -17.43 -8.64
CA ALA A 15 -5.72 -16.80 -7.87
C ALA A 15 -6.15 -15.56 -7.07
N CYS A 16 -7.25 -14.91 -7.46
CA CYS A 16 -7.70 -13.66 -6.86
C CYS A 16 -9.21 -13.45 -7.00
N ASN A 17 -9.83 -12.84 -5.99
CA ASN A 17 -11.24 -12.48 -5.91
C ASN A 17 -11.42 -10.95 -5.85
N CYS A 18 -10.55 -10.20 -6.53
CA CYS A 18 -10.53 -8.74 -6.38
C CYS A 18 -11.65 -8.00 -7.12
N GLY A 19 -12.56 -8.70 -7.82
CA GLY A 19 -13.64 -8.07 -8.60
C GLY A 19 -13.12 -7.12 -9.68
N ARG A 20 -12.03 -7.49 -10.38
CA ARG A 20 -11.42 -6.61 -11.40
C ARG A 20 -12.39 -6.38 -12.55
N GLU A 21 -13.01 -7.43 -13.03
CA GLU A 21 -13.93 -7.43 -14.17
C GLU A 21 -15.17 -6.61 -13.82
N GLU A 22 -15.79 -6.86 -12.67
CA GLU A 22 -16.90 -6.06 -12.13
C GLU A 22 -16.54 -4.57 -11.99
N LEU A 23 -15.30 -4.27 -11.54
CA LEU A 23 -14.81 -2.91 -11.45
C LEU A 23 -14.65 -2.25 -12.82
N LEU A 24 -14.17 -2.98 -13.82
CA LEU A 24 -13.98 -2.47 -15.18
C LEU A 24 -15.31 -2.19 -15.88
N ASP A 25 -16.35 -2.96 -15.57
CA ASP A 25 -17.69 -2.82 -16.15
C ASP A 25 -18.51 -1.70 -15.47
N ASN A 26 -18.11 -1.27 -14.25
CA ASN A 26 -18.80 -0.23 -13.51
C ASN A 26 -18.24 1.17 -13.81
N ALA A 27 -18.88 1.90 -14.72
CA ALA A 27 -18.47 3.24 -15.13
C ALA A 27 -18.35 4.29 -14.00
N GLN A 28 -19.03 4.10 -12.86
CA GLN A 28 -18.97 5.04 -11.72
C GLN A 28 -17.88 4.68 -10.70
N ALA A 29 -17.24 3.53 -10.84
CA ALA A 29 -16.26 3.08 -9.87
C ALA A 29 -14.88 3.73 -10.08
N ASP A 30 -14.02 3.61 -9.08
CA ASP A 30 -12.66 4.12 -9.15
C ASP A 30 -11.75 3.17 -9.94
N HIS A 31 -11.48 3.54 -11.19
CA HIS A 31 -10.67 2.75 -12.12
C HIS A 31 -9.16 2.98 -11.95
N ARG A 32 -8.73 3.91 -11.09
CA ARG A 32 -7.30 4.27 -10.94
C ARG A 32 -6.44 3.06 -10.60
N ILE A 33 -6.95 2.14 -9.79
CA ILE A 33 -6.27 0.89 -9.43
C ILE A 33 -5.98 -0.02 -10.62
N LEU A 34 -6.77 0.08 -11.70
CA LEU A 34 -6.55 -0.70 -12.90
C LEU A 34 -5.30 -0.23 -13.66
N LEU A 35 -4.81 0.98 -13.41
CA LEU A 35 -3.55 1.50 -13.97
C LEU A 35 -2.30 0.87 -13.32
N LEU A 36 -2.46 0.09 -12.24
CA LEU A 36 -1.36 -0.61 -11.58
C LEU A 36 -0.88 -1.82 -12.39
N THR A 37 -0.21 -1.56 -13.52
CA THR A 37 0.40 -2.59 -14.36
C THR A 37 1.47 -3.37 -13.58
N ARG A 38 1.91 -4.53 -14.10
CA ARG A 38 3.01 -5.29 -13.47
C ARG A 38 4.28 -4.47 -13.25
N ASN A 39 4.61 -3.59 -14.19
CA ASN A 39 5.80 -2.74 -14.09
C ASN A 39 5.62 -1.67 -13.01
N GLU A 40 4.44 -1.06 -12.93
CA GLU A 40 4.12 -0.08 -11.89
C GLU A 40 4.02 -0.74 -10.51
N GLU A 41 3.44 -1.95 -10.40
CA GLU A 41 3.46 -2.77 -9.18
C GLU A 41 4.91 -2.97 -8.71
N LYS A 42 5.80 -3.42 -9.60
CA LYS A 42 7.21 -3.68 -9.26
C LYS A 42 7.90 -2.40 -8.76
N ARG A 43 7.76 -1.30 -9.49
CA ARG A 43 8.35 0.01 -9.12
C ARG A 43 7.82 0.52 -7.78
N MET A 44 6.52 0.37 -7.55
CA MET A 44 5.88 0.77 -6.30
C MET A 44 6.42 -0.05 -5.12
N LEU A 45 6.51 -1.38 -5.27
CA LEU A 45 7.04 -2.27 -4.23
C LEU A 45 8.53 -2.01 -3.94
N GLU A 46 9.34 -1.78 -4.98
CA GLU A 46 10.76 -1.43 -4.82
C GLU A 46 10.94 -0.12 -4.05
N ARG A 47 10.08 0.88 -4.30
CA ARG A 47 10.10 2.15 -3.54
C ARG A 47 9.67 1.95 -2.09
N LEU A 48 8.61 1.18 -1.84
CA LEU A 48 8.16 0.86 -0.49
C LEU A 48 9.16 0.03 0.31
N GLU A 49 9.98 -0.78 -0.35
CA GLU A 49 11.04 -1.58 0.29
C GLU A 49 12.31 -0.75 0.62
N ASN A 50 12.44 0.44 0.03
CA ASN A 50 13.60 1.33 0.22
C ASN A 50 13.16 2.72 0.72
N LEU A 51 12.24 2.77 1.69
CA LEU A 51 11.86 4.04 2.33
C LEU A 51 13.07 4.61 3.08
N GLU A 52 13.13 5.94 3.12
CA GLU A 52 14.29 6.64 3.68
C GLU A 52 14.02 7.29 5.02
N SER A 53 12.76 7.65 5.27
CA SER A 53 12.30 8.35 6.47
C SER A 53 10.80 8.12 6.68
N LEU A 54 10.30 8.50 7.85
CA LEU A 54 8.85 8.51 8.13
C LEU A 54 8.09 9.45 7.19
N GLU A 55 8.67 10.61 6.86
CA GLU A 55 8.06 11.53 5.90
C GLU A 55 7.96 10.91 4.50
N HIS A 56 8.96 10.13 4.08
CA HIS A 56 8.90 9.41 2.81
C HIS A 56 7.75 8.38 2.82
N LEU A 57 7.52 7.68 3.94
CA LEU A 57 6.37 6.79 4.10
C LEU A 57 5.03 7.53 3.91
N TYR A 58 4.85 8.68 4.58
CA TYR A 58 3.63 9.49 4.45
C TYR A 58 3.42 10.00 3.02
N ARG A 59 4.47 10.47 2.36
CA ARG A 59 4.40 10.86 0.94
C ARG A 59 4.02 9.69 0.03
N MET A 60 4.49 8.49 0.33
CA MET A 60 4.12 7.28 -0.42
C MET A 60 2.65 6.90 -0.20
N GLN A 61 2.14 6.94 1.04
CA GLN A 61 0.73 6.72 1.34
C GLN A 61 -0.17 7.70 0.57
N GLN A 62 0.14 9.00 0.63
CA GLN A 62 -0.61 10.04 -0.07
C GLN A 62 -0.61 9.82 -1.60
N ARG A 63 0.56 9.49 -2.18
CA ARG A 63 0.66 9.22 -3.61
C ARG A 63 -0.13 7.98 -4.03
N MET A 64 -0.11 6.92 -3.23
CA MET A 64 -0.87 5.69 -3.49
C MET A 64 -2.38 5.96 -3.46
N GLU A 65 -2.86 6.78 -2.53
CA GLU A 65 -4.27 7.18 -2.50
C GLU A 65 -4.63 8.05 -3.71
N GLN A 66 -3.81 9.06 -4.03
CA GLN A 66 -4.08 9.98 -5.13
C GLN A 66 -4.02 9.31 -6.51
N GLN A 67 -3.03 8.45 -6.74
CA GLN A 67 -2.79 7.84 -8.05
C GLN A 67 -3.56 6.55 -8.26
N LEU A 68 -3.80 5.77 -7.20
CA LEU A 68 -4.36 4.41 -7.30
C LEU A 68 -5.61 4.21 -6.44
N GLY A 69 -5.99 5.18 -5.61
CA GLY A 69 -7.07 5.02 -4.64
C GLY A 69 -6.72 4.11 -3.45
N ILE A 70 -5.46 3.68 -3.32
CA ILE A 70 -5.05 2.75 -2.24
C ILE A 70 -4.84 3.53 -0.96
N ARG A 71 -5.74 3.30 0.00
CA ARG A 71 -5.60 3.78 1.37
C ARG A 71 -4.84 2.77 2.20
N LEU A 72 -3.75 3.24 2.79
CA LEU A 72 -2.80 2.46 3.54
C LEU A 72 -2.55 3.17 4.86
N SER A 73 -2.75 2.48 5.97
CA SER A 73 -2.44 2.98 7.32
C SER A 73 -1.28 2.17 7.89
N VAL A 74 -0.31 2.86 8.49
CA VAL A 74 0.84 2.25 9.15
C VAL A 74 0.92 2.82 10.55
N GLU A 75 0.64 2.00 11.55
CA GLU A 75 0.46 2.44 12.92
C GLU A 75 1.11 1.45 13.89
N PRO A 76 1.62 1.91 15.03
CA PRO A 76 1.96 1.03 16.14
C PRO A 76 0.73 0.24 16.57
N GLY A 77 0.90 -1.05 16.82
CA GLY A 77 -0.15 -1.88 17.41
C GLY A 77 -0.54 -1.40 18.80
N TYR A 78 -1.72 -1.83 19.26
CA TYR A 78 -2.23 -1.48 20.58
C TYR A 78 -1.36 -1.98 21.75
N ASN A 79 -0.60 -3.06 21.56
CA ASN A 79 0.31 -3.61 22.55
C ASN A 79 1.72 -3.02 22.41
N GLU A 80 2.53 -3.16 23.44
CA GLU A 80 3.94 -2.77 23.45
C GLU A 80 4.68 -3.31 22.21
N VAL A 81 5.13 -2.39 21.35
CA VAL A 81 5.85 -2.73 20.11
C VAL A 81 7.29 -3.07 20.44
N ARG A 82 7.53 -4.33 20.82
CA ARG A 82 8.89 -4.86 21.11
C ARG A 82 9.68 -5.27 19.87
N SER A 83 9.05 -5.24 18.69
CA SER A 83 9.67 -5.57 17.40
C SER A 83 8.90 -4.96 16.24
N MET A 84 9.48 -4.94 15.04
CA MET A 84 8.81 -4.45 13.81
C MET A 84 7.49 -5.16 13.51
N ARG A 85 7.27 -6.36 14.05
CA ARG A 85 6.00 -7.10 13.93
C ARG A 85 4.85 -6.44 14.70
N GLY A 86 5.16 -5.60 15.68
CA GLY A 86 4.15 -4.82 16.41
C GLY A 86 3.64 -3.62 15.60
N ILE A 87 4.24 -3.27 14.47
CA ILE A 87 3.72 -2.24 13.57
C ILE A 87 2.70 -2.88 12.62
N GLN A 88 1.47 -2.35 12.67
CA GLN A 88 0.38 -2.77 11.83
C GLN A 88 0.42 -2.00 10.52
N VAL A 89 0.21 -2.73 9.42
CA VAL A 89 0.11 -2.15 8.08
C VAL A 89 -1.22 -2.63 7.51
N LEU A 90 -2.19 -1.72 7.44
CA LEU A 90 -3.56 -1.98 7.06
C LEU A 90 -3.84 -1.35 5.69
N ILE A 91 -4.56 -2.07 4.85
CA ILE A 91 -5.00 -1.57 3.54
C ILE A 91 -6.51 -1.68 3.52
N ASP A 92 -7.18 -0.58 3.26
CA ASP A 92 -8.64 -0.54 3.20
C ASP A 92 -9.16 -1.51 2.14
N GLU A 93 -10.42 -1.93 2.31
CA GLU A 93 -11.09 -2.68 1.27
C GLU A 93 -11.19 -1.83 0.01
N GLN A 94 -10.71 -2.41 -1.10
CA GLN A 94 -10.65 -1.72 -2.37
C GLN A 94 -10.82 -2.75 -3.49
N PRO A 95 -11.92 -2.67 -4.26
CA PRO A 95 -12.11 -3.45 -5.47
C PRO A 95 -10.94 -3.22 -6.45
N GLY A 96 -10.60 -4.25 -7.22
CA GLY A 96 -9.53 -4.21 -8.21
C GLY A 96 -8.11 -4.41 -7.66
N LEU A 97 -7.87 -4.25 -6.36
CA LEU A 97 -6.57 -4.50 -5.74
C LEU A 97 -6.33 -6.01 -5.59
N CYS A 98 -5.35 -6.53 -6.34
CA CYS A 98 -5.02 -7.96 -6.31
C CYS A 98 -4.63 -8.44 -4.91
N ARG A 99 -5.04 -9.65 -4.55
CA ARG A 99 -4.59 -10.35 -3.33
C ARG A 99 -3.06 -10.38 -3.21
N LYS A 100 -2.36 -10.66 -4.31
CA LYS A 100 -0.89 -10.65 -4.36
C LYS A 100 -0.33 -9.28 -3.96
N THR A 101 -0.80 -8.21 -4.58
CA THR A 101 -0.35 -6.84 -4.29
C THR A 101 -0.69 -6.43 -2.86
N ARG A 102 -1.91 -6.76 -2.39
CA ARG A 102 -2.38 -6.51 -1.02
C ARG A 102 -1.48 -7.18 0.03
N GLN A 103 -0.88 -8.33 -0.28
CA GLN A 103 0.10 -9.00 0.60
C GLN A 103 1.53 -8.45 0.42
N ALA A 104 1.89 -8.03 -0.79
CA ALA A 104 3.22 -7.54 -1.11
C ALA A 104 3.50 -6.16 -0.49
N ILE A 105 2.52 -5.25 -0.46
CA ILE A 105 2.68 -3.90 0.10
C ILE A 105 3.11 -3.95 1.59
N PRO A 106 2.41 -4.65 2.50
CA PRO A 106 2.85 -4.77 3.89
C PRO A 106 4.22 -5.44 4.03
N THR A 107 4.53 -6.40 3.16
CA THR A 107 5.82 -7.09 3.18
C THR A 107 6.96 -6.14 2.80
N ALA A 108 6.78 -5.31 1.77
CA ALA A 108 7.76 -4.32 1.35
C ALA A 108 8.02 -3.27 2.45
N ILE A 109 6.96 -2.74 3.06
CA ILE A 109 7.08 -1.76 4.15
C ILE A 109 7.82 -2.38 5.35
N ARG A 110 7.45 -3.60 5.77
CA ARG A 110 8.14 -4.29 6.87
C ARG A 110 9.64 -4.47 6.59
N ARG A 111 10.00 -4.89 5.37
CA ARG A 111 11.42 -4.98 4.98
C ARG A 111 12.13 -3.63 5.07
N SER A 112 11.46 -2.55 4.68
CA SER A 112 12.05 -1.22 4.82
C SER A 112 12.26 -0.81 6.27
N LEU A 113 11.32 -1.12 7.16
CA LEU A 113 11.44 -0.85 8.60
C LEU A 113 12.54 -1.71 9.26
N GLU A 114 12.71 -2.95 8.80
CA GLU A 114 13.83 -3.81 9.23
C GLU A 114 15.18 -3.27 8.75
N LYS A 115 15.26 -2.75 7.51
CA LYS A 115 16.48 -2.13 6.96
C LYS A 115 16.82 -0.79 7.63
N ARG A 116 15.80 -0.02 8.02
CA ARG A 116 15.93 1.31 8.65
C ARG A 116 15.02 1.43 9.88
N PRO A 117 15.45 0.89 11.03
CA PRO A 117 14.68 0.94 12.27
C PRO A 117 14.31 2.36 12.73
N GLU A 118 15.06 3.37 12.30
CA GLU A 118 14.82 4.78 12.61
C GLU A 118 13.43 5.26 12.16
N ILE A 119 12.91 4.70 11.07
CA ILE A 119 11.55 5.00 10.58
C ILE A 119 10.51 4.50 11.59
N ALA A 120 10.72 3.29 12.13
CA ALA A 120 9.83 2.71 13.14
C ALA A 120 9.88 3.46 14.47
N TYR A 121 11.07 3.87 14.93
CA TYR A 121 11.19 4.69 16.13
C TYR A 121 10.52 6.05 15.97
N SER A 122 10.70 6.68 14.81
CA SER A 122 10.04 7.94 14.48
C SER A 122 8.52 7.79 14.46
N LEU A 123 8.01 6.67 13.93
CA LEU A 123 6.60 6.34 13.93
C LEU A 123 6.06 6.20 15.37
N LEU A 124 6.74 5.43 16.21
CA LEU A 124 6.37 5.26 17.63
C LEU A 124 6.32 6.60 18.36
N ASN A 125 7.39 7.40 18.25
CA ASN A 125 7.46 8.71 18.88
C ASN A 125 6.34 9.64 18.40
N ALA A 126 6.02 9.65 17.10
CA ALA A 126 4.95 10.48 16.55
C ALA A 126 3.56 10.08 17.10
N HIS A 127 3.32 8.78 17.32
CA HIS A 127 2.07 8.28 17.86
C HIS A 127 1.96 8.40 19.38
N ASP A 128 3.07 8.27 20.13
CA ASP A 128 3.08 8.51 21.58
C ASP A 128 2.71 9.97 21.88
N LEU A 129 3.28 10.92 21.13
CA LEU A 129 2.94 12.35 21.24
C LEU A 129 1.45 12.66 20.98
N LEU A 130 0.76 11.82 20.20
CA LEU A 130 -0.67 11.97 19.90
C LEU A 130 -1.58 11.28 20.94
N ARG A 131 -1.05 10.37 21.77
CA ARG A 131 -1.81 9.67 22.81
C ARG A 131 -1.84 10.41 24.14
N ASP A 132 -0.85 11.28 24.38
CA ASP A 132 -0.72 12.07 25.60
C ASP A 132 -1.51 13.40 25.58
N THR A 133 -2.36 13.63 24.56
CA THR A 133 -3.26 14.80 24.42
C THR A 133 -4.72 14.40 24.40
#